data_AF-A0A0L0F5D9-F1
#
_entry.id   AF-A0A0L0F5D9-F1
#
_cell.length_a   1.000
_cell.length_b   1.000
_cell.length_c   1.000
_cell.angle_alpha   90.00
_cell.angle_beta   90.00
_cell.angle_gamma   90.00
#
_symmetry.space_group_name_H-M   'P 1'
#
loop_
_entity.id
_entity.type
_entity.pdbx_description
1 polymer ?
#
loop_
_entity_poly.entity_id
_entity_poly.type
_entity_poly.pdbx_seq_one_letter_code
_entity_poly.pdbx_strand_id
1 'polypeptide(L)'
;AASPSEVPSTTNTGPVPVDFPTGAPQYELQGFASHIGSSTLCGHYVCHVKKGGQYVLFNDEKVAVSKEPPRLFGYLYLYRRVDL
;
A
#
# COMPACT_ATOMS: atom_id res chain seq x y z
N ALA A 1 19.34 22.69 55.38
CA ALA A 1 18.05 22.80 54.67
C ALA A 1 18.33 22.47 53.21
N ALA A 2 17.79 21.35 52.71
CA ALA A 2 17.97 20.91 51.34
C ALA A 2 16.96 21.63 50.43
N SER A 3 17.43 22.15 49.29
CA SER A 3 16.59 22.77 48.26
C SER A 3 15.60 21.74 47.69
N PRO A 4 14.36 22.13 47.36
CA PRO A 4 13.39 21.21 46.79
C PRO A 4 13.81 20.81 45.37
N SER A 5 13.83 19.50 45.12
CA SER A 5 14.11 18.90 43.81
C SER A 5 13.11 19.41 42.76
N GLU A 6 13.65 19.91 41.64
CA GLU A 6 12.89 20.25 40.43
C GLU A 6 12.11 19.03 39.92
N VAL A 7 10.79 19.19 39.79
CA VAL A 7 9.92 18.22 39.13
C VAL A 7 10.22 18.30 37.62
N PRO A 8 10.58 17.20 36.93
CA PRO A 8 10.87 17.25 35.51
C PRO A 8 9.59 17.64 34.77
N SER A 9 9.69 18.72 34.01
CA SER A 9 8.61 19.23 33.17
C SER A 9 8.22 18.16 32.16
N THR A 10 6.98 17.69 32.23
CA THR A 10 6.36 16.85 31.21
C THR A 10 6.39 17.61 29.89
N THR A 11 7.31 17.27 29.00
CA THR A 11 7.35 17.80 27.63
C THR A 11 6.12 17.31 26.90
N ASN A 12 5.19 18.24 26.67
CA ASN A 12 4.02 18.08 25.83
C ASN A 12 4.53 17.83 24.39
N THR A 13 4.74 16.56 24.03
CA THR A 13 5.16 16.19 22.68
C THR A 13 3.96 16.31 21.76
N GLY A 14 3.84 17.48 21.12
CA GLY A 14 2.97 17.67 19.96
C GLY A 14 3.31 16.64 18.86
N PRO A 15 2.45 16.50 17.84
CA PRO A 15 2.65 15.50 16.80
C PRO A 15 4.03 15.68 16.17
N VAL A 16 4.86 14.64 16.26
CA VAL A 16 6.17 14.57 15.63
C VAL A 16 5.96 14.82 14.13
N PRO A 17 6.63 15.80 13.50
CA PRO A 17 6.55 15.99 12.07
C PRO A 17 6.98 14.70 11.38
N VAL A 18 6.04 14.03 10.74
CA VAL A 18 6.34 12.85 9.92
C VAL A 18 6.81 13.39 8.58
N ASP A 19 8.09 13.22 8.27
CA ASP A 19 8.63 13.56 6.95
C ASP A 19 8.03 12.62 5.91
N PHE A 20 6.98 13.07 5.24
CA PHE A 20 6.41 12.34 4.10
C PHE A 20 7.27 12.59 2.87
N PRO A 21 7.67 11.55 2.13
CA PRO A 21 8.40 11.74 0.88
C PRO A 21 7.59 12.61 -0.08
N THR A 22 8.12 13.78 -0.44
CA THR A 22 7.57 14.64 -1.49
C THR A 22 8.21 14.27 -2.83
N GLY A 23 7.55 14.63 -3.94
CA GLY A 23 8.00 14.23 -5.29
C GLY A 23 6.99 14.60 -6.37
N ALA A 24 7.32 14.28 -7.62
CA ALA A 24 6.43 14.55 -8.75
C ALA A 24 5.16 13.67 -8.65
N PRO A 25 3.97 14.15 -9.05
CA PRO A 25 2.72 13.40 -8.96
C PRO A 25 2.58 12.37 -10.10
N GLN A 26 3.65 11.66 -10.42
CA GLN A 26 3.71 10.66 -11.48
C GLN A 26 3.83 9.27 -10.87
N TYR A 27 2.92 8.39 -11.26
CA TYR A 27 2.82 7.05 -10.69
C TYR A 27 2.62 6.00 -11.78
N GLU A 28 3.17 4.81 -11.54
CA GLU A 28 2.97 3.64 -12.37
C GLU A 28 2.20 2.56 -11.60
N LEU A 29 1.21 1.96 -12.26
CA LEU A 29 0.48 0.82 -11.71
C LEU A 29 1.43 -0.38 -11.55
N GLN A 30 1.66 -0.78 -10.30
CA GLN A 30 2.48 -1.95 -9.96
C GLN A 30 1.65 -3.20 -9.72
N GLY A 31 0.39 -3.06 -9.36
CA GLY A 31 -0.49 -4.20 -9.22
C GLY A 31 -1.87 -3.82 -8.72
N PHE A 32 -2.77 -4.79 -8.74
CA PHE A 32 -4.14 -4.63 -8.25
C PHE A 32 -4.68 -5.95 -7.73
N ALA A 33 -5.53 -5.87 -6.70
CA ALA A 33 -6.33 -6.98 -6.23
C ALA A 33 -7.74 -6.84 -6.81
N SER A 34 -8.29 -7.94 -7.34
CA SER A 34 -9.65 -8.03 -7.85
C SER A 34 -10.47 -8.93 -6.95
N HIS A 35 -11.73 -8.55 -6.73
CA HIS A 35 -12.73 -9.38 -6.08
C HIS A 35 -13.68 -9.93 -7.13
N ILE A 36 -13.91 -11.24 -7.10
CA ILE A 36 -14.85 -11.96 -7.97
C ILE A 36 -16.02 -12.39 -7.09
N GLY A 37 -17.08 -11.58 -7.07
CA GLY A 37 -18.28 -11.84 -6.29
C GLY A 37 -19.20 -10.62 -6.23
N SER A 38 -20.42 -10.82 -5.71
CA SER A 38 -21.42 -9.76 -5.55
C SER A 38 -21.47 -9.16 -4.14
N SER A 39 -20.70 -9.68 -3.19
CA SER A 39 -20.67 -9.25 -1.78
C SER A 39 -19.25 -9.22 -1.27
N THR A 40 -18.87 -8.23 -0.47
CA THR A 40 -17.52 -8.22 0.13
C THR A 40 -17.32 -9.31 1.18
N LEU A 41 -18.40 -9.91 1.69
CA LEU A 41 -18.38 -11.00 2.68
C LEU A 41 -18.08 -12.37 2.06
N CYS A 42 -18.23 -12.54 0.74
CA CYS A 42 -17.99 -13.81 0.05
C CYS A 42 -17.54 -13.62 -1.40
N GLY A 43 -16.92 -14.64 -1.99
CA GLY A 43 -16.34 -14.56 -3.32
C GLY A 43 -14.86 -14.87 -3.29
N HIS A 44 -14.13 -14.40 -4.30
CA HIS A 44 -12.73 -14.77 -4.48
C HIS A 44 -11.83 -13.58 -4.74
N TYR A 45 -10.73 -13.47 -4.00
CA TYR A 45 -9.73 -12.43 -4.21
C TYR A 45 -8.54 -13.00 -4.96
N VAL A 46 -8.13 -12.31 -6.02
CA VAL A 46 -6.90 -12.60 -6.75
C VAL A 46 -6.11 -11.31 -6.93
N CYS A 47 -4.80 -11.41 -7.17
CA CYS A 47 -4.01 -10.22 -7.47
C CYS A 47 -3.18 -10.36 -8.74
N HIS A 48 -3.02 -9.25 -9.43
CA HIS A 48 -2.16 -9.09 -10.58
C HIS A 48 -1.02 -8.16 -10.19
N VAL A 49 0.22 -8.64 -10.25
CA VAL A 49 1.41 -7.86 -9.87
C VAL A 49 2.36 -7.77 -11.06
N LYS A 50 2.84 -6.57 -11.35
CA LYS A 50 3.85 -6.31 -12.37
C LYS A 50 5.22 -6.75 -11.86
N LYS A 51 5.84 -7.72 -12.53
CA LYS A 51 7.20 -8.21 -12.27
C LYS A 51 7.95 -8.34 -13.59
N GLY A 52 9.15 -7.75 -13.68
CA GLY A 52 9.97 -7.82 -14.90
C GLY A 52 9.25 -7.31 -16.16
N GLY A 53 8.38 -6.31 -16.02
CA GLY A 53 7.59 -5.76 -17.14
C GLY A 53 6.32 -6.55 -17.50
N GLN A 54 6.09 -7.72 -16.91
CA GLN A 54 4.92 -8.56 -17.17
C GLN A 54 3.99 -8.58 -15.96
N TYR A 55 2.70 -8.77 -16.17
CA TYR A 55 1.77 -9.01 -15.07
C TYR A 55 1.74 -10.49 -14.74
N VAL A 56 1.77 -10.82 -13.46
CA VAL A 56 1.64 -12.17 -12.92
C VAL A 56 0.38 -12.22 -12.08
N LEU A 57 -0.51 -13.16 -12.41
CA LEU A 57 -1.68 -13.51 -11.62
C LEU A 57 -1.24 -14.42 -10.48
N PHE A 58 -1.60 -14.04 -9.26
CA PHE A 58 -1.55 -14.88 -8.08
C PHE A 58 -2.99 -15.21 -7.67
N ASN A 59 -3.33 -16.49 -7.76
CA ASN A 59 -4.62 -17.06 -7.40
C ASN A 59 -4.34 -18.22 -6.45
N ASP A 60 -4.23 -17.93 -5.16
CA ASP A 60 -3.80 -18.87 -4.13
C ASP A 60 -2.51 -19.60 -4.52
N GLU A 61 -2.51 -20.95 -4.56
CA GLU A 61 -1.35 -21.71 -5.02
C GLU A 61 -1.07 -21.61 -6.53
N LYS A 62 -1.99 -21.08 -7.33
CA LYS A 62 -1.86 -20.98 -8.79
C LYS A 62 -1.26 -19.65 -9.19
N VAL A 63 -0.07 -19.71 -9.80
CA VAL A 63 0.67 -18.54 -10.27
C VAL A 63 0.87 -18.64 -11.78
N ALA A 64 0.49 -17.61 -12.52
CA ALA A 64 0.57 -17.61 -13.97
C ALA A 64 0.88 -16.22 -14.54
N VAL A 65 1.52 -16.16 -15.71
CA VAL A 65 1.69 -14.91 -16.45
C VAL A 65 0.34 -14.47 -17.00
N SER A 66 -0.05 -13.23 -16.70
CA SER A 66 -1.28 -12.60 -17.19
C SER A 66 -0.94 -11.66 -18.35
N LYS A 67 -1.21 -12.10 -19.58
CA LYS A 67 -0.96 -11.32 -20.79
C LYS A 67 -1.92 -10.13 -20.91
N GLU A 68 -3.18 -10.35 -20.54
CA GLU A 68 -4.27 -9.37 -20.59
C GLU A 68 -4.89 -9.23 -19.19
N PRO A 69 -4.21 -8.53 -18.26
CA PRO A 69 -4.73 -8.36 -16.91
C PRO A 69 -6.01 -7.51 -16.91
N PRO A 70 -7.09 -7.89 -16.18
CA PRO A 70 -8.37 -7.20 -16.14
C PRO A 70 -8.32 -5.92 -15.28
N ARG A 71 -7.49 -4.94 -15.71
CA ARG A 71 -7.14 -3.74 -14.93
C ARG A 71 -8.33 -2.84 -14.56
N LEU A 72 -9.48 -2.97 -15.20
CA LEU A 72 -10.67 -2.15 -14.88
C LEU A 72 -11.49 -2.75 -13.73
N PHE A 73 -11.30 -4.03 -13.42
CA PHE A 73 -12.07 -4.77 -12.40
C PHE A 73 -11.26 -5.01 -11.12
N GLY A 74 -10.26 -4.17 -10.86
CA GLY A 74 -9.58 -4.14 -9.57
C GLY A 74 -10.45 -3.50 -8.50
N TYR A 75 -10.42 -4.08 -7.31
CA TYR A 75 -11.00 -3.53 -6.09
C TYR A 75 -10.02 -2.60 -5.36
N LEU A 76 -8.73 -2.99 -5.33
CA LEU A 76 -7.64 -2.21 -4.74
C LEU A 76 -6.49 -2.09 -5.73
N TYR A 77 -5.92 -0.90 -5.88
CA TYR A 77 -4.81 -0.62 -6.79
C TYR A 77 -3.59 -0.12 -6.04
N LEU A 78 -2.42 -0.61 -6.45
CA LEU A 78 -1.12 -0.22 -5.92
C LEU A 78 -0.34 0.50 -7.00
N TYR A 79 -0.08 1.77 -6.75
CA TYR A 79 0.69 2.66 -7.60
C TYR A 79 2.03 2.98 -6.92
N ARG A 80 3.14 2.89 -7.66
CA ARG A 80 4.46 3.34 -7.22
C ARG A 80 4.80 4.65 -7.89
N ARG A 81 5.32 5.61 -7.13
CA ARG A 81 5.79 6.89 -7.68
C ARG A 81 6.99 6.65 -8.60
N VAL A 82 7.03 7.30 -9.74
CA VAL A 82 8.04 7.05 -10.79
C VAL A 82 9.45 7.48 -10.36
N ASP A 83 9.55 8.44 -9.44
CA ASP A 83 10.80 8.97 -8.90
C ASP A 83 11.32 8.21 -7.66
N LEU A 84 10.69 7.08 -7.31
CA LEU A 84 11.15 6.11 -6.31
C LEU A 84 11.71 4.87 -6.98
#